data_AF-A0A1I2JHY2-F1
#
_entry.id   AF-A0A1I2JHY2-F1
#
_cell.length_a   1.000
_cell.length_b   1.000
_cell.length_c   1.000
_cell.angle_alpha   90.00
_cell.angle_beta   90.00
_cell.angle_gamma   90.00
#
_symmetry.space_group_name_H-M   'P 1'
#
loop_
_entity.id
_entity.type
_entity.pdbx_description
1 polymer ?
#
loop_
_entity_poly.entity_id
_entity_poly.type
_entity_poly.pdbx_seq_one_letter_code
_entity_poly.pdbx_strand_id
1 'polypeptide(L)' 'MNEKKTDQLLQTLLAGSALIVLAGAIMQLQHYPYGELIFVLGVAAWFILTAIKVHIRRRRKRTNNQQVENTNERN' A
#
# COMPACT_ATOMS: atom_id res chain seq x y z
N MET A 1 16.22 5.46 6.89
CA MET A 1 15.40 5.57 5.65
C MET A 1 14.46 6.75 5.83
N ASN A 2 14.27 7.64 4.84
CA ASN A 2 13.40 8.80 5.03
C ASN A 2 11.92 8.37 5.00
N GLU A 3 11.32 8.21 6.17
CA GLU A 3 9.98 7.61 6.35
C GLU A 3 8.90 8.31 5.52
N LYS A 4 8.99 9.65 5.41
CA LYS A 4 8.08 10.46 4.59
C LYS A 4 8.16 10.09 3.12
N LYS A 5 9.38 9.84 2.61
CA LYS A 5 9.60 9.41 1.21
C LYS A 5 9.02 8.02 0.97
N THR A 6 9.19 7.09 1.92
CA THR A 6 8.62 5.73 1.82
C THR A 6 7.09 5.76 1.81
N ASP A 7 6.47 6.58 2.67
CA ASP A 7 5.01 6.71 2.71
C ASP A 7 4.46 7.35 1.43
N GLN A 8 5.11 8.41 0.94
CA GLN A 8 4.75 9.02 -0.35
C GLN A 8 4.87 8.02 -1.50
N LEU A 9 5.98 7.30 -1.59
CA LEU A 9 6.19 6.30 -2.64
C LEU A 9 5.13 5.20 -2.61
N LEU A 10 4.81 4.69 -1.42
CA LEU A 10 3.78 3.67 -1.26
C LEU A 10 2.38 4.19 -1.61
N GLN A 11 2.09 5.46 -1.30
CA GLN A 11 0.85 6.11 -1.67
C GLN A 11 0.72 6.33 -3.18
N THR A 12 1.80 6.74 -3.85
CA THR A 12 1.84 6.86 -5.31
C THR A 12 1.65 5.49 -5.98
N LEU A 13 2.31 4.44 -5.48
CA LEU A 13 2.14 3.07 -5.99
C LEU A 13 0.70 2.57 -5.80
N LEU A 14 0.08 2.85 -4.64
CA LEU A 14 -1.32 2.50 -4.40
C LEU A 14 -2.26 3.23 -5.37
N ALA A 15 -2.06 4.52 -5.60
CA ALA A 15 -2.83 5.29 -6.58
C ALA A 15 -2.66 4.71 -8.00
N GLY A 16 -1.42 4.39 -8.39
CA GLY A 16 -1.12 3.75 -9.66
C GLY A 16 -1.82 2.38 -9.80
N SER A 17 -1.79 1.54 -8.76
CA SER A 17 -2.49 0.26 -8.78
C SER A 17 -4.00 0.41 -8.94
N ALA A 18 -4.61 1.42 -8.31
CA ALA A 18 -6.04 1.72 -8.48
C ALA A 18 -6.37 2.13 -9.91
N LEU A 19 -5.51 2.93 -10.56
CA LEU A 19 -5.67 3.28 -11.97
C LEU A 19 -5.58 2.05 -12.88
N ILE A 20 -4.68 1.11 -12.59
CA ILE A 20 -4.56 -0.15 -13.36
C ILE A 20 -5.81 -1.02 -13.19
N VAL A 21 -6.36 -1.11 -11.98
CA VAL A 21 -7.63 -1.82 -11.74
C VAL A 21 -8.75 -1.21 -12.57
N LEU A 22 -8.87 0.12 -12.57
CA LEU A 22 -9.89 0.81 -13.36
C LEU A 22 -9.68 0.61 -14.87
N ALA A 23 -8.44 0.70 -15.34
CA ALA A 23 -8.11 0.45 -16.74
C ALA A 23 -8.44 -0.99 -17.15
N GLY A 24 -8.10 -1.98 -16.34
CA GLY A 24 -8.44 -3.39 -16.55
C GLY A 24 -9.95 -3.63 -16.58
N ALA A 25 -10.70 -3.00 -15.68
CA ALA A 25 -12.16 -3.09 -15.64
C ALA A 25 -12.81 -2.49 -16.91
N ILE A 26 -12.32 -1.34 -17.37
CA ILE A 26 -12.79 -0.72 -18.63
C ILE A 26 -12.47 -1.62 -19.83
N MET A 27 -11.26 -2.18 -19.88
CA MET A 27 -10.85 -3.11 -20.94
C MET A 27 -11.68 -4.39 -20.94
N GLN A 28 -12.00 -4.93 -19.76
CA GLN A 28 -12.87 -6.10 -19.63
C GLN A 28 -14.28 -5.78 -20.13
N LEU A 29 -14.83 -4.60 -19.84
CA LEU A 29 -16.12 -4.14 -20.35
C LEU A 29 -16.13 -4.03 -21.89
N GLN A 30 -15.00 -3.63 -22.48
CA GLN A 30 -14.80 -3.57 -23.93
C GLN A 30 -14.50 -4.93 -24.57
N HIS A 31 -14.58 -6.05 -23.83
CA HIS A 31 -14.23 -7.39 -24.28
C HIS A 31 -12.78 -7.50 -24.82
N TYR A 32 -11.87 -6.67 -24.32
CA TYR A 32 -10.45 -6.79 -24.65
C TYR A 32 -9.89 -8.09 -24.08
N PRO A 33 -9.18 -8.92 -24.87
CA PRO A 33 -8.77 -10.28 -24.48
C PRO A 33 -7.88 -10.33 -23.23
N TYR A 34 -7.18 -9.24 -22.91
CA TYR A 34 -6.32 -9.15 -21.72
C TYR A 34 -6.91 -8.30 -20.59
N GLY A 35 -8.16 -7.83 -20.70
CA GLY A 35 -8.80 -6.97 -19.70
C GLY A 35 -8.88 -7.62 -18.32
N GLU A 36 -9.28 -8.90 -18.27
CA GLU A 36 -9.32 -9.69 -17.04
C GLU A 36 -7.94 -9.83 -16.40
N LEU A 37 -6.91 -10.13 -17.20
CA LEU A 37 -5.54 -10.26 -16.71
C LEU A 37 -5.04 -8.94 -16.09
N ILE A 38 -5.26 -7.81 -16.77
CA ILE A 38 -4.86 -6.48 -16.28
C ILE A 38 -5.60 -6.13 -15.00
N PHE A 39 -6.91 -6.43 -14.94
CA PHE A 39 -7.72 -6.22 -13.74
C PHE A 39 -7.17 -7.02 -12.55
N VAL A 40 -6.95 -8.33 -12.73
CA VAL A 40 -6.42 -9.22 -11.68
C VAL A 40 -5.03 -8.76 -11.22
N LEU A 41 -4.15 -8.38 -12.13
CA LEU A 41 -2.82 -7.84 -11.80
C LEU A 41 -2.93 -6.54 -10.99
N GLY A 42 -3.83 -5.64 -11.37
CA GLY A 42 -4.11 -4.42 -10.61
C GLY A 42 -4.58 -4.71 -9.19
N VAL A 43 -5.52 -5.64 -9.03
CA VAL A 43 -6.06 -6.04 -7.72
C VAL A 43 -4.98 -6.69 -6.86
N ALA A 44 -4.18 -7.60 -7.44
CA ALA A 44 -3.08 -8.26 -6.75
C ALA A 44 -2.02 -7.24 -6.28
N ALA A 45 -1.63 -6.30 -7.15
CA ALA A 45 -0.69 -5.24 -6.80
C ALA A 45 -1.24 -4.36 -5.66
N TRP A 46 -2.51 -3.95 -5.73
CA TRP A 46 -3.15 -3.16 -4.69
C TRP A 46 -3.17 -3.89 -3.33
N PHE A 47 -3.49 -5.19 -3.34
CA PHE A 47 -3.50 -6.02 -2.14
C PHE A 47 -2.10 -6.12 -1.51
N ILE A 48 -1.07 -6.42 -2.30
CA ILE A 48 0.32 -6.53 -1.84
C ILE A 48 0.81 -5.20 -1.24
N LEU A 49 0.59 -4.09 -1.94
CA LEU A 49 1.00 -2.76 -1.47
C LEU A 49 0.28 -2.36 -0.18
N THR A 50 -1.00 -2.71 -0.05
CA THR A 50 -1.78 -2.49 1.16
C THR A 50 -1.25 -3.31 2.33
N ALA A 51 -0.94 -4.59 2.11
CA ALA A 51 -0.33 -5.45 3.12
C ALA A 51 1.03 -4.89 3.60
N ILE A 52 1.88 -4.42 2.68
CA ILE A 52 3.15 -3.76 3.01
C ILE A 52 2.90 -2.50 3.86
N LYS A 53 1.94 -1.65 3.47
CA LYS A 53 1.58 -0.43 4.22
C LYS A 53 1.16 -0.74 5.65
N VAL A 54 0.31 -1.75 5.82
CA VAL A 54 -0.17 -2.20 7.13
C VAL A 54 0.99 -2.72 7.97
N HIS A 55 1.89 -3.52 7.38
CA HIS A 55 3.05 -4.06 8.09
C HIS A 55 4.01 -2.97 8.57
N ILE A 56 4.34 -1.99 7.71
CA ILE A 56 5.17 -0.85 8.08
C ILE A 56 4.52 -0.05 9.21
N ARG A 57 3.21 0.25 9.09
CA ARG A 57 2.47 0.98 10.12
C ARG A 57 2.42 0.25 11.45
N ARG A 58 2.28 -1.08 11.44
CA ARG A 58 2.31 -1.93 12.64
C ARG A 58 3.69 -1.89 13.31
N ARG A 59 4.78 -1.94 12.53
CA ARG A 59 6.14 -1.81 13.09
C ARG A 59 6.37 -0.46 13.76
N ARG A 60 5.93 0.64 13.14
CA ARG A 60 6.08 1.99 13.72
C ARG A 60 5.36 2.16 15.07
N LYS A 61 4.16 1.60 15.21
CA LYS A 61 3.42 1.66 16.48
C LYS A 61 4.18 1.00 17.64
N ARG A 62 4.91 -0.08 17.39
CA ARG A 62 5.70 -0.77 18.42
C ARG A 62 6.87 0.07 18.91
N THR A 63 7.56 0.75 18.00
CA THR A 63 8.71 1.61 18.35
C THR A 63 8.29 2.84 19.16
N ASN A 64 7.15 3.48 18.82
CA ASN A 64 6.65 4.61 19.60
C ASN A 64 6.23 4.20 21.02
N ASN A 65 5.54 3.07 21.18
CA ASN A 65 5.12 2.62 22.52
C ASN A 65 6.34 2.37 23.45
N GLN A 66 7.42 1.78 22.92
CA GLN A 66 8.65 1.58 23.69
C GLN A 66 9.32 2.90 24.11
N GLN A 67 9.28 3.95 23.27
CA GLN A 67 9.80 5.26 23.66
C GLN A 67 8.97 5.93 24.76
N VAL A 68 7.65 5.77 24.72
CA VAL A 68 6.75 6.31 25.76
C VAL A 68 7.00 5.63 27.11
N GLU A 69 7.15 4.30 27.14
CA GLU A 69 7.47 3.55 28.36
C GLU A 69 8.80 4.01 28.98
N ASN A 70 9.87 4.11 28.18
CA ASN A 70 11.19 4.56 28.65
C ASN A 70 11.21 6.01 29.17
N THR A 71 10.27 6.86 28.74
CA THR A 71 10.18 8.25 29.19
C THR A 71 9.47 8.34 30.54
N ASN A 72 8.48 7.48 30.78
CA ASN A 72 7.76 7.42 32.05
C ASN A 72 8.61 6.84 33.19
N GLU A 73 9.54 5.91 32.91
CA GLU A 73 10.45 5.37 33.94
C GLU A 73 11.54 6.35 34.40
N ARG A 74 11.75 7.46 33.67
CA ARG A 74 12.77 8.48 33.98
C ARG A 74 12.25 9.68 34.77
N ASN A 75 10.93 9.81 34.93
CA ASN A 75 10.26 10.88 35.67
C ASN A 75 9.78 10.38 37.03
#